data_AF-A0A1R1YRV6-F1
#
_entry.id   AF-A0A1R1YRV6-F1
#
_cell.length_a   1.000
_cell.length_b   1.000
_cell.length_c   1.000
_cell.angle_alpha   90.00
_cell.angle_beta   90.00
_cell.angle_gamma   90.00
#
_symmetry.space_group_name_H-M   'P 1'
#
loop_
_entity.id
_entity.type
_entity.pdbx_description
1 polymer ?
#
loop_
_entity_poly.entity_id
_entity_poly.type
_entity_poly.pdbx_seq_one_letter_code
_entity_poly.pdbx_strand_id
1 'polypeptide(L)'
;MSELHNFVESKLLFPLPLSQTPLSLLLSLYLYLYFYYSHYVEKVSGTLTGFDSNVNLILVNTVERVFSEDSPVEFVDVGLYLVRGDEVAIIGLVDDELDHSIDWSSMRSCPLQQVRH
;
A
#
# COMPACT_ATOMS: atom_id res chain seq x y z
N MET A 1 0.68 -19.32 1.73
CA MET A 1 0.81 -19.13 0.27
C MET A 1 -0.54 -18.89 -0.41
N SER A 2 -1.61 -19.64 -0.09
CA SER A 2 -2.93 -19.49 -0.72
C SER A 2 -3.78 -18.31 -0.21
N GLU A 3 -3.69 -17.95 1.08
CA GLU A 3 -4.58 -16.94 1.67
C GLU A 3 -4.20 -15.50 1.27
N LEU A 4 -2.91 -15.18 1.17
CA LEU A 4 -2.41 -13.88 0.73
C LEU A 4 -2.66 -13.65 -0.77
N HIS A 5 -2.54 -14.70 -1.59
CA HIS A 5 -2.89 -14.66 -3.01
C HIS A 5 -4.39 -14.42 -3.24
N ASN A 6 -5.25 -15.10 -2.46
CA ASN A 6 -6.71 -14.92 -2.55
C ASN A 6 -7.18 -13.56 -1.99
N PHE A 7 -6.46 -12.99 -1.02
CA PHE A 7 -6.72 -11.63 -0.52
C PHE A 7 -6.41 -10.57 -1.58
N VAL A 8 -5.29 -10.75 -2.30
CA VAL A 8 -4.89 -9.89 -3.42
C VAL A 8 -5.89 -9.99 -4.57
N GLU A 9 -6.38 -11.17 -4.93
CA GLU A 9 -7.29 -11.34 -6.07
C GLU A 9 -8.75 -10.95 -5.82
N SER A 10 -9.24 -10.95 -4.57
CA SER A 10 -10.68 -10.75 -4.28
C SER A 10 -11.15 -9.30 -4.11
N LYS A 11 -10.23 -8.32 -4.00
CA LYS A 11 -10.55 -6.88 -3.94
C LYS A 11 -9.78 -6.01 -4.95
N LEU A 12 -8.84 -6.56 -5.72
CA LEU A 12 -8.15 -5.87 -6.82
C LEU A 12 -8.98 -5.90 -8.12
N LEU A 13 -10.09 -5.17 -8.17
CA LEU A 13 -10.70 -4.77 -9.45
C LEU A 13 -11.36 -3.40 -9.32
N PHE A 14 -10.53 -2.37 -9.43
CA PHE A 14 -10.89 -1.25 -10.29
C PHE A 14 -9.80 -1.08 -11.36
N PRO A 15 -9.95 -1.69 -12.54
CA PRO A 15 -9.15 -1.38 -13.71
C PRO A 15 -9.80 -0.19 -14.43
N LEU A 16 -10.09 0.90 -13.72
CA LEU A 16 -10.45 2.15 -14.37
C LEU A 16 -9.22 3.06 -14.32
N PRO A 17 -8.74 3.55 -15.48
CA PRO A 17 -7.61 4.47 -15.48
C PRO A 17 -7.98 5.67 -14.60
N LEU A 18 -7.06 6.10 -13.73
CA LEU A 18 -7.26 7.21 -12.77
C LEU A 18 -7.85 8.49 -13.41
N SER A 19 -7.69 8.64 -14.73
CA SER A 19 -8.35 9.67 -15.54
C SER A 19 -9.89 9.62 -15.59
N GLN A 20 -10.51 8.49 -15.21
CA GLN A 20 -11.94 8.20 -15.35
C GLN A 20 -12.66 8.02 -14.01
N THR A 21 -11.94 8.06 -12.88
CA THR A 21 -12.53 7.98 -11.54
C THR A 21 -13.05 9.36 -11.12
N PRO A 22 -14.33 9.51 -10.75
CA PRO A 22 -14.87 10.79 -10.28
C PRO A 22 -14.08 11.33 -9.09
N LEU A 23 -13.68 12.60 -9.13
CA LEU A 23 -12.95 13.28 -8.05
C LEU A 23 -13.65 13.20 -6.68
N SER A 24 -14.98 13.07 -6.66
CA SER A 24 -15.77 12.91 -5.44
C SER A 24 -15.57 11.58 -4.71
N LEU A 25 -15.15 10.53 -5.42
CA LEU A 25 -14.81 9.23 -4.81
C LEU A 25 -13.38 9.19 -4.26
N LEU A 26 -12.52 10.13 -4.67
CA LEU A 26 -11.12 10.21 -4.26
C LEU A 26 -10.89 10.92 -2.91
N LEU A 27 -11.92 11.57 -2.36
CA LEU A 27 -11.84 12.44 -1.17
C LEU A 27 -11.85 11.71 0.18
N SER A 28 -11.91 10.37 0.20
CA SER A 28 -11.83 9.59 1.44
C SER A 28 -11.26 8.19 1.21
N LEU A 29 -10.17 8.07 0.45
CA LEU A 29 -9.56 6.78 0.16
C LEU A 29 -8.33 6.56 1.06
N TYR A 30 -8.43 5.58 1.96
CA TYR A 30 -7.25 4.96 2.55
C TYR A 30 -6.61 4.06 1.52
N LEU A 31 -5.33 4.33 1.21
CA LEU A 31 -4.59 3.61 0.19
C LEU A 31 -3.48 2.75 0.78
N TYR A 32 -3.27 1.58 0.17
CA TYR A 32 -2.05 0.80 0.27
C TYR A 32 -1.10 1.12 -0.87
N LEU A 33 0.14 1.42 -0.50
CA LEU A 33 1.27 1.37 -1.42
C LEU A 33 2.21 0.24 -1.02
N TYR A 34 2.75 -0.46 -2.01
CA TYR A 34 3.84 -1.42 -1.80
C TYR A 34 5.09 -0.91 -2.50
N PHE A 35 6.17 -0.75 -1.73
CA PHE A 35 7.50 -0.44 -2.24
C PHE A 35 8.40 -1.67 -2.18
N TYR A 36 9.42 -1.69 -3.04
CA TYR A 36 10.33 -2.82 -3.21
C TYR A 36 11.74 -2.44 -2.79
N TYR A 37 12.31 -3.17 -1.83
CA TYR A 37 13.72 -3.11 -1.47
C TYR A 37 14.34 -4.50 -1.46
N SER A 38 15.64 -4.60 -1.78
CA SER A 38 16.35 -5.87 -2.00
C SER A 38 16.34 -6.84 -0.81
N HIS A 39 15.97 -6.39 0.39
CA HIS A 39 15.98 -7.19 1.62
C HIS A 39 14.68 -7.12 2.44
N TYR A 40 13.73 -6.25 2.07
CA TYR A 40 12.50 -6.00 2.84
C TYR A 40 11.32 -5.72 1.90
N VAL A 41 10.12 -6.04 2.37
CA VAL A 41 8.88 -5.53 1.75
C VAL A 41 8.38 -4.38 2.60
N GLU A 42 8.06 -3.27 1.96
CA GLU A 42 7.48 -2.12 2.64
C GLU A 42 6.04 -1.93 2.15
N LYS A 43 5.13 -1.83 3.11
CA LYS A 43 3.72 -1.54 2.89
C LYS A 43 3.41 -0.23 3.58
N VAL A 44 2.94 0.74 2.81
CA VAL A 44 2.59 2.07 3.30
C VAL A 44 1.09 2.22 3.29
N SER A 45 0.52 2.59 4.43
CA SER A 45 -0.88 2.98 4.53
C SER A 45 -1.00 4.42 4.94
N GLY A 46 -1.89 5.17 4.31
CA GLY A 46 -2.25 6.50 4.75
C GLY A 46 -3.53 6.97 4.09
N THR A 47 -4.03 8.12 4.52
CA THR A 47 -5.15 8.79 3.87
C THR A 47 -4.63 9.60 2.69
N LEU A 48 -5.12 9.30 1.48
CA LEU A 48 -4.77 10.09 0.30
C LEU A 48 -5.44 11.47 0.36
N THR A 49 -4.63 12.52 0.26
CA THR A 49 -5.10 13.91 0.29
C THR A 49 -4.86 14.65 -1.02
N GLY A 50 -3.96 14.16 -1.86
CA GLY A 50 -3.68 14.74 -3.16
C GLY A 50 -2.89 13.81 -4.06
N PHE A 51 -3.05 13.97 -5.37
CA PHE A 51 -2.28 13.29 -6.39
C PHE A 51 -2.13 14.16 -7.64
N ASP A 52 -1.21 13.81 -8.53
CA ASP A 52 -1.03 14.48 -9.83
C ASP A 52 -1.10 13.51 -11.02
N SER A 53 -0.90 14.03 -12.24
CA SER A 53 -0.92 13.26 -13.48
C SER A 53 0.21 12.23 -13.60
N ASN A 54 1.26 12.35 -12.80
CA ASN A 54 2.39 11.43 -12.76
C ASN A 54 2.22 10.41 -11.63
N VAL A 55 1.07 10.38 -10.94
CA VAL A 55 0.80 9.49 -9.81
C VAL A 55 1.72 9.78 -8.63
N ASN A 56 2.24 11.00 -8.49
CA ASN A 56 2.82 11.43 -7.22
C ASN A 56 1.68 11.55 -6.20
N LEU A 57 1.88 11.06 -4.97
CA LEU A 57 0.82 10.98 -3.95
C LEU A 57 1.20 11.76 -2.69
N ILE A 58 0.21 12.41 -2.10
CA ILE A 58 0.31 13.06 -0.78
C ILE A 58 -0.55 12.26 0.20
N LEU A 59 0.11 11.57 1.13
CA LEU A 59 -0.54 10.78 2.18
C LEU A 59 -0.41 11.49 3.54
N VAL A 60 -1.47 11.46 4.34
CA VAL A 60 -1.46 11.90 5.74
C VAL A 60 -1.78 10.73 6.66
N ASN A 61 -1.39 10.85 7.94
CA ASN A 61 -1.50 9.78 8.94
C ASN A 61 -0.87 8.47 8.43
N THR A 62 0.31 8.60 7.82
CA THR A 62 0.97 7.53 7.11
C THR A 62 1.74 6.62 8.06
N VAL A 63 1.56 5.32 7.92
CA VAL A 63 2.29 4.27 8.64
C VAL A 63 2.93 3.33 7.65
N GLU A 64 4.23 3.13 7.79
CA GLU A 64 5.02 2.12 7.12
C GLU A 64 5.03 0.83 7.92
N ARG A 65 4.82 -0.29 7.22
CA ARG A 65 4.97 -1.64 7.75
C ARG A 65 6.11 -2.31 7.01
N VAL A 66 7.19 -2.62 7.72
CA VAL A 66 8.38 -3.28 7.17
C VAL A 66 8.30 -4.75 7.50
N PHE A 67 8.26 -5.60 6.47
CA PHE A 67 8.24 -7.05 6.61
C PHE A 67 9.62 -7.62 6.37
N SER A 68 9.96 -8.63 7.16
CA SER A 68 11.13 -9.47 6.98
C SER A 68 10.77 -10.95 7.16
N GLU A 69 11.72 -11.82 6.81
CA GLU A 69 11.59 -13.26 7.06
C GLU A 69 11.87 -13.62 8.52
N ASP A 70 12.78 -12.87 9.17
CA ASP A 70 13.37 -13.24 10.46
C ASP A 70 12.75 -12.50 11.66
N SER A 71 12.17 -11.32 11.44
CA SER A 71 11.67 -10.42 12.49
C SER A 71 10.18 -10.10 12.33
N PRO A 72 9.48 -9.80 13.44
CA PRO A 72 8.14 -9.22 13.40
C PRO A 72 8.04 -7.98 12.51
N VAL A 73 6.84 -7.74 12.01
CA VAL A 73 6.54 -6.51 11.26
C VAL A 73 6.86 -5.31 12.14
N GLU A 74 7.69 -4.43 11.61
CA GLU A 74 8.02 -3.16 12.24
C GLU A 74 7.09 -2.07 11.72
N PHE A 75 6.60 -1.25 12.64
CA PHE A 75 5.72 -0.13 12.33
C PHE A 75 6.49 1.18 12.46
N VAL A 76 6.47 1.97 11.40
CA VAL A 76 7.12 3.28 11.34
C VAL A 76 6.04 4.32 11.10
N ASP A 77 5.81 5.19 12.10
CA ASP A 77 4.88 6.31 11.96
C ASP A 77 5.59 7.46 11.22
N VAL A 78 5.09 7.78 10.02
CA VAL A 78 5.66 8.77 9.12
C VAL A 78 4.85 10.08 9.17
N GLY A 79 3.54 9.99 9.38
CA GLY A 79 2.63 11.14 9.35
C GLY A 79 2.37 11.65 7.93
N LEU A 80 3.01 12.75 7.51
CA LEU A 80 2.88 13.29 6.16
C LEU A 80 3.93 12.68 5.23
N TYR A 81 3.50 12.04 4.15
CA TYR A 81 4.39 11.38 3.21
C TYR A 81 4.11 11.78 1.76
N LEU A 82 5.16 12.20 1.06
CA LEU A 82 5.12 12.51 -0.37
C LEU A 82 5.77 11.36 -1.13
N VAL A 83 4.95 10.61 -1.86
CA VAL A 83 5.39 9.47 -2.66
C VAL A 83 5.59 9.91 -4.10
N ARG A 84 6.70 9.51 -4.70
CA ARG A 84 6.99 9.75 -6.11
C ARG A 84 6.35 8.66 -6.97
N GLY A 85 5.68 9.05 -8.06
CA GLY A 85 4.84 8.14 -8.84
C GLY A 85 5.59 7.04 -9.60
N ASP A 86 6.89 7.17 -9.81
CA ASP A 86 7.74 6.12 -10.37
C ASP A 86 8.10 5.02 -9.36
N GLU A 87 8.00 5.31 -8.06
CA GLU A 87 8.16 4.33 -6.99
C GLU A 87 6.84 3.60 -6.68
N VAL A 88 5.72 4.09 -7.21
CA VAL A 88 4.40 3.49 -7.03
C VAL A 88 4.22 2.30 -7.97
N ALA A 89 4.16 1.10 -7.40
CA ALA A 89 3.84 -0.10 -8.18
C ALA A 89 2.34 -0.41 -8.19
N ILE A 90 1.70 -0.42 -7.01
CA ILE A 90 0.30 -0.79 -6.85
C ILE A 90 -0.33 0.15 -5.83
N ILE A 91 -1.55 0.59 -6.13
CA ILE A 91 -2.42 1.33 -5.23
C ILE A 91 -3.64 0.45 -4.94
N GLY A 92 -3.88 0.12 -3.67
CA GLY A 92 -5.04 -0.65 -3.23
C GLY A 92 -5.91 0.12 -2.23
N LEU A 93 -7.22 -0.10 -2.22
CA LEU A 93 -8.10 0.47 -1.19
C LEU A 93 -8.05 -0.36 0.10
N VAL A 94 -8.00 0.32 1.23
CA VAL A 94 -8.01 -0.31 2.56
C VAL A 94 -9.41 -0.31 3.14
N ASP A 95 -9.76 -1.42 3.77
CA ASP A 95 -10.91 -1.56 4.63
C ASP A 95 -10.40 -1.54 6.07
N ASP A 96 -10.60 -0.44 6.79
CA ASP A 96 -9.99 -0.21 8.10
C ASP A 96 -10.40 -1.29 9.11
N GLU A 97 -11.66 -1.72 9.12
CA GLU A 97 -12.13 -2.75 10.06
C GLU A 97 -11.41 -4.07 9.82
N LEU A 98 -11.25 -4.45 8.55
CA LEU A 98 -10.52 -5.65 8.17
C LEU A 98 -9.03 -5.52 8.50
N ASP A 99 -8.42 -4.35 8.27
CA ASP A 99 -7.01 -4.15 8.53
C ASP A 99 -6.64 -4.26 10.02
N HIS A 100 -7.49 -3.72 10.89
CA HIS A 100 -7.34 -3.82 12.35
C HIS A 100 -7.57 -5.25 12.87
N SER A 101 -8.34 -6.07 12.13
CA SER A 101 -8.59 -7.47 12.51
C SER A 101 -7.38 -8.39 12.23
N ILE A 102 -6.43 -7.94 11.41
CA ILE A 102 -5.25 -8.72 11.03
C ILE A 102 -4.17 -8.61 12.11
N ASP A 103 -3.69 -9.75 12.59
CA ASP A 103 -2.53 -9.79 13.48
C ASP A 103 -1.23 -9.63 12.66
N TRP A 104 -0.82 -8.37 12.51
CA TRP A 104 0.43 -8.00 11.84
C TRP A 104 1.69 -8.45 12.59
N SER A 105 1.61 -8.65 13.92
CA SER A 105 2.80 -8.95 14.74
C SER A 105 3.36 -10.36 14.49
N SER A 106 2.50 -11.30 14.11
CA SER A 106 2.87 -12.67 13.75
C SER A 106 3.18 -12.85 12.26
N MET A 107 2.93 -11.84 11.42
CA MET A 107 3.14 -11.92 9.98
C MET A 107 4.64 -11.84 9.63
N ARG A 108 5.06 -12.66 8.67
CA ARG A 108 6.42 -12.69 8.08
C ARG A 108 6.28 -12.75 6.58
N SER A 109 7.18 -12.10 5.84
CA SER A 109 7.17 -12.16 4.38
C SER A 109 8.59 -12.10 3.83
N CYS A 110 8.82 -12.88 2.77
CA CYS A 110 10.00 -12.70 1.93
C CYS A 110 9.88 -11.42 1.09
N PRO A 111 11.01 -10.82 0.69
CA PRO A 111 11.03 -9.73 -0.28
C PRO A 111 10.29 -10.10 -1.56
N LEU A 112 9.43 -9.21 -2.04
CA LEU A 112 8.81 -9.35 -3.36
C LEU A 112 9.87 -9.09 -4.45
N GLN A 113 9.70 -9.72 -5.62
CA GLN A 113 10.61 -9.50 -6.74
C GLN A 113 10.55 -8.04 -7.21
N GLN A 114 11.71 -7.44 -7.43
CA GLN A 114 11.82 -6.10 -7.99
C GLN A 114 11.13 -6.01 -9.36
N VAL A 115 10.40 -4.92 -9.59
CA VAL A 115 9.83 -4.59 -10.89
C VAL A 115 10.96 -4.45 -11.91
N ARG A 116 10.92 -5.23 -13.00
CA ARG A 116 11.85 -5.14 -14.13
C ARG A 116 11.17 -4.40 -15.27
N HIS A 117 11.84 -3.38 -15.81
CA HIS A 117 11.40 -2.64 -17.00
C HIS A 117 11.73 -3.39 -18.29
#